data_AF-A0A4R4BQB2-F1
#
_entry.id   AF-A0A4R4BQB2-F1
#
_cell.length_a   1.000
_cell.length_b   1.000
_cell.length_c   1.000
_cell.angle_alpha   90.00
_cell.angle_beta   90.00
_cell.angle_gamma   90.00
#
_symmetry.space_group_name_H-M   'P 1'
#
loop_
_entity.id
_entity.type
_entity.pdbx_description
1 polymer ?
#
loop_
_entity_poly.entity_id
_entity_poly.type
_entity_poly.pdbx_seq_one_letter_code
_entity_poly.pdbx_strand_id
1 'polypeptide(L)'
;MKRTHNVGGLFLFLVWVLGSCSGESSKTTVVPSENPPLSRAYIGYGQVIVPYAQVLDKPGKEGIILRIIRENELYPILERRYKTENGRPDVWVRIGTEESGWVRASQLSIYATEKKARFMIEKKTHE
;
A
#
# COMPACT_ATOMS: atom_id res chain seq x y z
N MET A 1 1.00 -37.42 -62.43
CA MET A 1 1.14 -35.97 -62.14
C MET A 1 -0.11 -35.52 -61.37
N LYS A 2 0.06 -34.68 -60.31
CA LYS A 2 -0.93 -34.16 -59.32
C LYS A 2 -1.15 -35.06 -58.08
N ARG A 3 -0.32 -34.97 -57.03
CA ARG A 3 -0.25 -34.00 -55.89
C ARG A 3 -1.54 -33.94 -55.04
N THR A 4 -1.44 -34.54 -53.84
CA THR A 4 -1.85 -34.11 -52.47
C THR A 4 -2.94 -33.02 -52.36
N HIS A 5 -3.87 -33.07 -51.40
CA HIS A 5 -3.61 -32.69 -50.01
C HIS A 5 -4.66 -33.24 -49.03
N ASN A 6 -4.14 -33.81 -47.93
CA ASN A 6 -4.81 -34.04 -46.65
C ASN A 6 -5.37 -32.71 -46.09
N VAL A 7 -6.70 -32.58 -46.04
CA VAL A 7 -7.42 -31.47 -45.37
C VAL A 7 -8.46 -32.06 -44.40
N GLY A 8 -8.06 -33.07 -43.63
CA GLY A 8 -8.94 -33.72 -42.64
C GLY A 8 -8.41 -33.69 -41.20
N GLY A 9 -7.12 -33.41 -41.01
CA GLY A 9 -6.46 -33.58 -39.70
C GLY A 9 -6.43 -32.33 -38.80
N LEU A 10 -6.66 -31.13 -39.35
CA LEU A 10 -6.42 -29.90 -38.60
C LEU A 10 -7.62 -29.46 -37.72
N PHE A 11 -8.83 -29.91 -38.06
CA PHE A 11 -10.05 -29.48 -37.34
C PHE A 11 -10.26 -30.25 -36.02
N LEU A 12 -9.69 -31.44 -35.90
CA LEU A 12 -9.87 -32.32 -34.73
C LEU A 12 -8.94 -31.96 -33.56
N PHE A 13 -7.88 -31.17 -33.79
CA PHE A 13 -6.96 -30.73 -32.73
C PHE A 13 -7.45 -29.46 -32.01
N LEU A 14 -8.31 -28.65 -32.63
CA LEU A 14 -8.81 -27.40 -32.06
C LEU A 14 -9.87 -27.62 -30.97
N VAL A 15 -10.59 -28.75 -31.01
CA VAL A 15 -11.68 -29.05 -30.08
C VAL A 15 -11.16 -29.56 -28.72
N TRP A 16 -9.94 -30.10 -28.66
CA TRP A 16 -9.38 -30.66 -27.42
C TRP A 16 -8.83 -29.61 -26.44
N VAL A 17 -8.63 -28.36 -26.86
CA VAL A 17 -8.03 -27.31 -26.02
C VAL A 17 -9.06 -26.62 -25.11
N LEU A 18 -10.37 -26.81 -25.34
CA LEU A 18 -11.42 -26.11 -24.59
C LEU A 18 -11.97 -26.87 -23.36
N GLY A 19 -11.44 -28.07 -23.05
CA GLY A 19 -12.00 -28.96 -22.02
C GLY A 19 -11.40 -28.87 -20.61
N SER A 20 -10.29 -28.17 -20.40
CA SER A 20 -9.60 -28.15 -19.10
C SER A 20 -9.63 -26.78 -18.42
N CYS A 21 -10.80 -26.40 -17.91
CA CYS A 21 -10.88 -25.42 -16.82
C CYS A 21 -12.16 -25.61 -16.01
N SER A 22 -12.35 -26.81 -15.43
CA SER A 22 -13.24 -26.98 -14.28
C SER A 22 -12.38 -26.85 -13.02
N GLY A 23 -12.10 -25.61 -12.64
CA GLY A 23 -11.52 -25.33 -11.33
C GLY A 23 -12.62 -25.41 -10.29
N GLU A 24 -12.64 -26.48 -9.50
CA GLU A 24 -13.41 -26.51 -8.26
C GLU A 24 -12.98 -25.32 -7.41
N SER A 25 -13.87 -24.33 -7.32
CA SER A 25 -13.76 -23.28 -6.32
C SER A 25 -14.06 -23.92 -4.98
N SER A 26 -13.03 -24.49 -4.34
CA SER A 26 -13.06 -24.68 -2.90
C SER A 26 -13.21 -23.28 -2.30
N LYS A 27 -14.45 -22.90 -1.99
CA LYS A 27 -14.72 -21.77 -1.10
C LYS A 27 -14.06 -22.12 0.23
N THR A 28 -12.80 -21.78 0.38
CA THR A 28 -12.19 -21.63 1.69
C THR A 28 -13.00 -20.53 2.35
N THR A 29 -13.97 -20.93 3.17
CA THR A 29 -14.67 -20.01 4.06
C THR A 29 -13.60 -19.40 4.95
N VAL A 30 -13.19 -18.18 4.60
CA VAL A 30 -12.32 -17.37 5.43
C VAL A 30 -13.15 -17.03 6.66
N VAL A 31 -13.00 -17.83 7.71
CA VAL A 31 -13.53 -17.52 9.03
C VAL A 31 -12.77 -16.27 9.48
N PRO A 32 -13.42 -15.11 9.62
CA PRO A 32 -12.75 -13.93 10.13
C PRO A 32 -12.25 -14.25 11.55
N SER A 33 -11.01 -13.87 11.84
CA SER A 33 -10.42 -14.00 13.17
C SER A 33 -11.38 -13.47 14.23
N GLU A 34 -11.60 -14.24 15.31
CA GLU A 34 -12.45 -13.85 16.46
C GLU A 34 -11.97 -12.59 17.17
N ASN A 35 -10.74 -12.15 16.88
CA ASN A 35 -10.26 -10.82 17.22
C ASN A 35 -10.65 -9.87 16.09
N PRO A 36 -11.75 -9.09 16.21
CA PRO A 36 -12.03 -8.01 15.27
C PRO A 36 -10.76 -7.16 15.17
N PRO A 37 -10.39 -6.65 13.97
CA PRO A 37 -9.32 -5.67 13.89
C PRO A 37 -9.71 -4.55 14.85
N LEU A 38 -8.98 -4.46 15.97
CA LEU A 38 -9.18 -3.48 17.02
C LEU A 38 -9.58 -2.17 16.36
N SER A 39 -10.70 -1.57 16.79
CA SER A 39 -11.20 -0.28 16.32
C SER A 39 -10.23 0.84 16.72
N ARG A 40 -8.99 0.76 16.23
CA ARG A 40 -7.92 1.68 16.54
C ARG A 40 -8.21 2.95 15.77
N ALA A 41 -8.19 4.08 16.47
CA ALA A 41 -8.30 5.40 15.87
C ALA A 41 -7.15 5.72 14.88
N TYR A 42 -6.10 4.88 14.87
CA TYR A 42 -4.91 5.01 14.04
C TYR A 42 -4.45 3.64 13.52
N ILE A 43 -3.89 3.62 12.31
CA ILE A 43 -3.39 2.42 11.62
C ILE A 43 -1.89 2.15 11.86
N GLY A 44 -1.20 3.05 12.57
CA GLY A 44 0.22 2.91 12.90
C GLY A 44 0.82 4.23 13.39
N TYR A 45 2.15 4.29 13.43
CA TYR A 45 2.92 5.48 13.78
C TYR A 45 3.99 5.74 12.73
N GLY A 46 4.16 7.00 12.32
CA GLY A 46 5.20 7.45 11.40
C GLY A 46 6.27 8.23 12.14
N GLN A 47 7.53 7.81 11.98
CA GLN A 47 8.72 8.59 12.33
C GLN A 47 9.18 9.38 11.12
N VAL A 48 9.37 10.68 11.25
CA VAL A 48 9.95 11.49 10.18
C VAL A 48 11.43 11.14 9.98
N ILE A 49 11.82 10.79 8.75
CA ILE A 49 13.19 10.35 8.40
C ILE A 49 13.94 11.35 7.51
N VAL A 50 13.38 12.53 7.32
CA VAL A 50 13.99 13.64 6.59
C VAL A 50 14.11 14.84 7.54
N PRO A 51 15.09 15.75 7.35
CA PRO A 51 15.27 16.91 8.23
C PRO A 51 14.00 17.74 8.41
N TYR A 52 13.26 17.94 7.31
CA TYR A 52 12.00 18.69 7.28
C TYR A 52 11.02 18.03 6.30
N ALA A 53 9.79 17.78 6.76
CA ALA A 53 8.68 17.33 5.92
C ALA A 53 7.52 18.33 6.00
N GLN A 54 6.85 18.53 4.88
CA GLN A 54 5.68 19.39 4.77
C GLN A 54 4.41 18.58 5.06
N VAL A 55 3.55 19.14 5.91
CA VAL A 55 2.21 18.62 6.17
C VAL A 55 1.24 19.45 5.35
N LEU A 56 0.48 18.81 4.47
CA LEU A 56 -0.43 19.45 3.53
C LEU A 56 -1.90 19.27 3.93
N ASP A 57 -2.77 20.18 3.51
CA ASP A 57 -4.22 20.07 3.69
C ASP A 57 -4.84 18.88 2.92
N LYS A 58 -4.29 18.59 1.74
CA LYS A 58 -4.69 17.49 0.85
C LYS A 58 -3.45 16.82 0.26
N PRO A 59 -3.53 15.54 -0.12
CA PRO A 59 -2.39 14.82 -0.68
C PRO A 59 -2.10 15.27 -2.11
N GLY A 60 -0.83 15.46 -2.40
CA GLY A 60 -0.29 15.76 -3.73
C GLY A 60 0.24 17.17 -3.90
N LYS A 61 0.71 17.47 -5.12
CA LYS A 61 1.42 18.74 -5.43
C LYS A 61 0.59 20.02 -5.21
N GLU A 62 -0.73 19.93 -5.36
CA GLU A 62 -1.64 21.07 -5.21
C GLU A 62 -2.01 21.38 -3.75
N GLY A 63 -1.46 20.61 -2.79
CA GLY A 63 -1.73 20.80 -1.37
C GLY A 63 -1.09 22.07 -0.82
N ILE A 64 -1.82 22.75 0.05
CA ILE A 64 -1.35 23.92 0.79
C ILE A 64 -0.62 23.42 2.03
N ILE A 65 0.55 24.00 2.31
CA ILE A 65 1.34 23.69 3.49
C ILE A 65 0.61 24.21 4.73
N LEU A 66 0.23 23.31 5.62
CA LEU A 66 -0.30 23.63 6.95
C LEU A 66 0.85 23.89 7.93
N ARG A 67 1.85 23.01 7.95
CA ARG A 67 3.03 23.14 8.82
C ARG A 67 4.23 22.33 8.35
N ILE A 68 5.36 22.53 9.02
CA ILE A 68 6.59 21.75 8.85
C ILE A 68 6.81 20.87 10.10
N ILE A 69 7.15 19.60 9.87
CA ILE A 69 7.55 18.63 10.90
C ILE A 69 9.01 18.22 10.68
N ARG A 70 9.68 17.78 11.74
CA ARG A 70 11.14 17.58 11.80
C ARG A 70 11.52 16.12 11.95
N GLU A 71 12.75 15.81 11.58
CA GLU A 71 13.34 14.49 11.76
C GLU A 71 13.16 13.96 13.18
N ASN A 72 12.91 12.65 13.29
CA ASN A 72 12.66 11.91 14.53
C ASN A 72 11.38 12.27 15.29
N GLU A 73 10.58 13.23 14.83
CA GLU A 73 9.23 13.43 15.36
C GLU A 73 8.33 12.23 15.03
N LEU A 74 7.43 11.91 15.96
CA LEU A 74 6.50 10.78 15.87
C LEU A 74 5.07 11.25 15.79
N TYR A 75 4.33 10.66 14.84
CA TYR A 75 2.91 10.94 14.68
C TYR A 75 2.08 9.67 14.50
N PRO A 76 0.89 9.56 15.11
CA PRO A 76 -0.06 8.52 14.76
C PRO A 76 -0.50 8.70 13.31
N ILE A 77 -0.70 7.59 12.59
CA ILE A 77 -1.19 7.59 11.21
C ILE A 77 -2.67 7.26 11.24
N LEU A 78 -3.49 8.17 10.72
CA LEU A 78 -4.95 8.03 10.70
C LEU A 78 -5.43 7.27 9.46
N GLU A 79 -4.91 7.64 8.28
CA GLU A 79 -5.28 7.04 7.01
C GLU A 79 -4.10 6.98 6.04
N ARG A 80 -4.21 6.11 5.02
CA ARG A 80 -3.27 5.99 3.91
C ARG A 80 -4.04 6.14 2.60
N ARG A 81 -3.48 6.89 1.66
CA ARG A 81 -4.06 7.11 0.33
C ARG A 81 -3.02 6.90 -0.76
N TYR A 82 -3.41 6.18 -1.79
CA TYR A 82 -2.62 6.00 -3.00
C TYR A 82 -3.08 7.06 -4.02
N LYS A 83 -2.12 7.76 -4.61
CA LYS A 83 -2.37 8.77 -5.63
C LYS A 83 -1.37 8.59 -6.75
N THR A 84 -1.83 8.65 -8.00
CA THR A 84 -0.92 8.65 -9.14
C THR A 84 -0.56 10.09 -9.50
N GLU A 85 0.73 10.43 -9.46
CA GLU A 85 1.23 11.73 -9.88
C GLU A 85 2.24 11.56 -11.03
N ASN A 86 2.01 12.22 -12.17
CA ASN A 86 2.86 12.12 -13.37
C ASN A 86 3.07 10.65 -13.82
N GLY A 87 2.01 9.84 -13.74
CA GLY A 87 2.06 8.42 -14.10
C GLY A 87 2.79 7.53 -13.09
N ARG A 88 3.27 8.06 -11.95
CA ARG A 88 3.91 7.27 -10.90
C ARG A 88 3.00 7.13 -9.68
N PRO A 89 2.81 5.91 -9.13
CA PRO A 89 2.08 5.75 -7.89
C PRO A 89 2.86 6.38 -6.75
N ASP A 90 2.17 7.15 -5.93
CA ASP A 90 2.68 7.82 -4.75
C ASP A 90 1.77 7.51 -3.56
N VAL A 91 2.36 7.39 -2.38
CA VAL A 91 1.65 7.00 -1.17
C VAL A 91 1.70 8.14 -0.19
N TRP A 92 0.53 8.57 0.24
CA TRP A 92 0.34 9.62 1.20
C TRP A 92 -0.27 9.06 2.47
N VAL A 93 0.13 9.61 3.62
CA VAL A 93 -0.46 9.28 4.90
C VAL A 93 -0.97 10.53 5.58
N ARG A 94 -2.09 10.41 6.27
CA ARG A 94 -2.60 11.48 7.12
C ARG A 94 -2.12 11.25 8.53
N ILE A 95 -1.41 12.22 9.08
CA ILE A 95 -0.90 12.17 10.45
C ILE A 95 -1.92 12.80 11.41
N GLY A 96 -2.05 12.22 12.61
CA GLY A 96 -2.96 12.67 13.65
C GLY A 96 -2.27 13.63 14.62
N THR A 97 -2.77 14.86 14.66
CA THR A 97 -2.38 15.95 15.57
C THR A 97 -3.55 16.91 15.74
N GLU A 98 -3.39 17.97 16.55
CA GLU A 98 -4.37 19.07 16.65
C GLU A 98 -4.79 19.58 15.26
N GLU A 99 -3.82 19.81 14.37
CA GLU A 99 -4.05 20.12 12.96
C GLU A 99 -3.60 18.94 12.08
N SER A 100 -4.50 18.01 11.79
CA SER A 100 -4.20 16.80 11.02
C SER A 100 -4.02 17.11 9.53
N GLY A 101 -3.01 16.52 8.89
CA GLY A 101 -2.74 16.74 7.46
C GLY A 101 -1.92 15.62 6.82
N TRP A 102 -1.55 15.82 5.56
CA TRP A 102 -0.99 14.81 4.66
C TRP A 102 0.51 14.95 4.46
N VAL A 103 1.22 13.84 4.58
CA VAL A 103 2.67 13.74 4.35
C VAL A 103 2.93 12.58 3.39
N ARG A 104 3.97 12.69 2.54
CA ARG A 104 4.40 11.57 1.70
C ARG A 104 4.91 10.44 2.58
N ALA A 105 4.43 9.22 2.35
CA ALA A 105 4.86 8.06 3.11
C ALA A 105 6.37 7.79 2.99
N SER A 106 6.99 8.15 1.85
CA SER A 106 8.43 8.03 1.63
C SER A 106 9.28 8.92 2.55
N GLN A 107 8.69 9.91 3.22
CA GLN A 107 9.36 10.78 4.19
C GLN A 107 9.23 10.24 5.62
N LEU A 108 8.59 9.08 5.80
CA LEU A 108 8.34 8.47 7.09
C LEU A 108 8.82 7.01 7.14
N SER A 109 9.32 6.59 8.29
CA SER A 109 9.39 5.17 8.66
C SER A 109 8.13 4.81 9.44
N ILE A 110 7.38 3.81 8.96
CA ILE A 110 6.08 3.44 9.53
C ILE A 110 6.19 2.19 10.40
N TYR A 111 5.68 2.28 11.63
CA TYR A 111 5.68 1.22 12.62
C TYR A 111 4.26 0.89 13.08
N ALA A 112 4.03 -0.36 13.48
CA ALA A 112 2.72 -0.82 13.96
C ALA A 112 2.35 -0.24 15.33
N THR A 113 3.33 0.17 16.15
CA THR A 113 3.12 0.67 17.51
C THR A 113 4.07 1.83 17.81
N GLU A 114 3.63 2.72 18.70
CA GLU A 114 4.45 3.84 19.19
C GLU A 114 5.72 3.38 19.88
N LYS A 115 5.61 2.35 20.74
CA LYS A 115 6.73 1.77 21.47
C LYS A 115 7.85 1.32 20.54
N LYS A 116 7.50 0.67 19.43
CA LYS A 116 8.49 0.24 18.42
C LYS A 116 9.11 1.46 17.74
N ALA A 117 8.32 2.47 17.41
CA ALA A 117 8.83 3.68 16.77
C ALA A 117 9.83 4.43 17.66
N ARG A 118 9.51 4.61 18.96
CA ARG A 118 10.39 5.25 19.96
C ARG A 118 11.71 4.48 20.13
N PHE A 119 11.63 3.16 20.29
CA PHE A 119 12.81 2.30 20.39
C PHE A 119 13.77 2.48 19.20
N MET A 120 13.24 2.60 17.99
CA MET A 120 14.07 2.78 16.79
C MET A 120 14.74 4.17 16.71
N ILE A 121 14.08 5.22 17.22
CA ILE A 121 14.67 6.56 17.33
C ILE A 121 15.82 6.55 18.33
N GLU A 122 15.58 6.01 19.53
CA GLU A 122 16.58 5.91 20.59
C GLU A 122 17.80 5.13 20.12
N LYS A 123 17.58 3.96 19.48
CA LYS A 123 18.66 3.14 18.93
C LYS A 123 19.55 3.92 17.96
N LYS A 124 18.96 4.65 17.00
CA LYS A 124 19.72 5.45 16.01
C LYS A 124 20.50 6.62 16.61
N THR A 125 20.09 7.12 17.77
CA THR A 125 20.75 8.27 18.41
C THR A 125 22.08 7.86 19.05
N HIS A 126 22.29 6.56 19.26
CA HIS A 126 23.48 5.98 19.90
C HIS A 126 24.43 5.25 18.91
N GLU A 127 24.16 5.34 17.60
CA GLU A 127 25.03 4.85 16.52
C GLU A 127 25.85 5.99 15.93
#